data_AF-A0A4D4L1J0-F1
#
_entry.id   AF-A0A4D4L1J0-F1
#
_cell.length_a   1.000
_cell.length_b   1.000
_cell.length_c   1.000
_cell.angle_alpha   90.00
_cell.angle_beta   90.00
_cell.angle_gamma   90.00
#
_symmetry.space_group_name_H-M   'P 1'
#
loop_
_entity.id
_entity.type
_entity.pdbx_description
1 polymer ?
#
loop_
_entity_poly.entity_id
_entity_poly.type
_entity_poly.pdbx_seq_one_letter_code
_entity_poly.pdbx_strand_id
1 'polypeptide(L)' 'MAEGDAELTPVAADPHDATADELVEVYRAIQGEHPDWEEFRAAMVAERRLVVRLRAERGYGWGGRPDP' A
#
# COMPACT_ATOMS: atom_id res chain seq x y z
N MET A 1 -18.06 -2.17 1.98
CA MET A 1 -17.42 -2.96 0.92
C MET A 1 -17.19 -2.04 -0.27
N ALA A 2 -16.00 -2.06 -0.86
CA ALA A 2 -15.70 -1.33 -2.09
C ALA A 2 -15.33 -2.33 -3.19
N GLU A 3 -15.68 -2.01 -4.42
CA GLU A 3 -15.36 -2.78 -5.62
C GLU A 3 -14.69 -1.86 -6.64
N GLY A 4 -13.69 -2.36 -7.34
CA GLY A 4 -12.98 -1.66 -8.40
C GLY A 4 -11.73 -2.40 -8.85
N ASP A 5 -11.04 -1.85 -9.84
CA ASP A 5 -9.83 -2.46 -10.39
C ASP A 5 -8.62 -2.30 -9.46
N ALA A 6 -7.75 -3.30 -9.49
CA ALA A 6 -6.47 -3.30 -8.79
C ALA A 6 -5.32 -3.22 -9.80
N GLU A 7 -4.38 -2.30 -9.56
CA GLU A 7 -3.09 -2.26 -10.23
C GLU A 7 -2.01 -2.73 -9.25
N LEU A 8 -1.10 -3.56 -9.73
CA LEU A 8 -0.01 -4.13 -8.93
C LEU A 8 1.33 -3.70 -9.49
N THR A 9 2.26 -3.34 -8.61
CA THR A 9 3.68 -3.31 -8.98
C THR A 9 4.21 -4.74 -9.13
N PRO A 10 5.41 -4.92 -9.72
CA PRO A 10 6.22 -6.10 -9.45
C PRO A 10 6.44 -6.27 -7.94
N VAL A 11 6.90 -7.45 -7.53
CA VAL A 11 7.45 -7.63 -6.18
C VAL A 11 8.79 -6.89 -6.08
N ALA A 12 9.07 -6.31 -4.91
CA ALA A 12 10.38 -5.78 -4.60
C ALA A 12 11.42 -6.91 -4.71
N ALA A 13 12.44 -6.68 -5.52
CA ALA A 13 13.53 -7.61 -5.79
C ALA A 13 14.89 -7.03 -5.38
N ASP A 14 15.00 -5.70 -5.30
CA ASP A 14 16.16 -4.98 -4.80
C ASP A 14 15.74 -3.90 -3.80
N PRO A 15 16.48 -3.67 -2.69
CA PRO A 15 16.12 -2.66 -1.70
C PRO A 15 15.96 -1.24 -2.25
N HIS A 16 16.55 -0.95 -3.42
CA HIS A 16 16.51 0.35 -4.07
C HIS A 16 15.78 0.32 -5.42
N ASP A 17 14.98 -0.70 -5.68
CA ASP A 17 14.09 -0.67 -6.85
C ASP A 17 12.88 0.26 -6.62
N ALA A 18 12.19 0.56 -7.71
CA ALA A 18 11.03 1.44 -7.70
C ALA A 18 9.87 0.93 -6.83
N THR A 19 9.74 -0.39 -6.61
CA THR A 19 8.71 -0.94 -5.73
C THR A 19 9.06 -0.70 -4.28
N ALA A 20 10.33 -0.87 -3.89
CA ALA A 20 10.80 -0.57 -2.55
C ALA A 20 10.65 0.92 -2.22
N ASP A 21 10.92 1.80 -3.18
CA ASP A 21 10.67 3.24 -3.04
C ASP A 21 9.17 3.54 -2.79
N GLU A 22 8.27 2.95 -3.58
CA GLU A 22 6.84 3.16 -3.40
C GLU A 22 6.32 2.57 -2.07
N LEU A 23 6.87 1.44 -1.61
CA LEU A 23 6.55 0.88 -0.29
C LEU A 23 6.96 1.83 0.85
N VAL A 24 8.08 2.54 0.72
CA VAL A 24 8.48 3.59 1.66
C VAL A 24 7.49 4.75 1.66
N GLU A 25 7.04 5.20 0.50
CA GLU A 25 6.03 6.26 0.38
C GLU A 25 4.70 5.85 1.03
N VAL A 26 4.25 4.62 0.78
CA VAL A 26 3.04 4.05 1.39
C VAL A 26 3.19 3.95 2.90
N TYR A 27 4.33 3.45 3.40
CA TYR A 27 4.59 3.40 4.84
C TYR A 27 4.52 4.79 5.45
N ARG A 28 5.20 5.77 4.85
CA ARG A 28 5.20 7.17 5.33
C ARG A 28 3.81 7.77 5.40
N ALA A 29 2.98 7.51 4.40
CA ALA A 29 1.61 8.01 4.38
C ALA A 29 0.73 7.43 5.49
N ILE A 30 1.00 6.20 5.95
CA ILE A 30 0.15 5.48 6.92
C ILE A 30 0.69 5.57 8.35
N GLN A 31 2.00 5.40 8.53
CA GLN A 31 2.66 5.23 9.83
C GLN A 31 3.69 6.34 10.13
N GLY A 32 3.99 7.22 9.18
CA GLY A 32 5.02 8.25 9.34
C GLY A 32 6.45 7.70 9.13
N GLU A 33 7.41 8.16 9.92
CA GLU A 33 8.82 7.85 9.67
C GLU A 33 9.26 6.50 10.25
N HIS A 34 9.99 5.70 9.47
CA HIS A 34 10.64 4.49 9.97
C HIS A 34 12.02 4.84 10.57
N PRO A 35 12.42 4.24 11.71
CA PRO A 35 13.73 4.52 12.32
C PRO A 35 14.93 4.04 11.50
N ASP A 36 14.74 3.04 10.63
CA ASP A 36 15.76 2.50 9.73
C ASP A 36 15.17 2.10 8.36
N TRP A 37 15.40 2.89 7.32
CA TRP A 37 14.84 2.59 6.00
C TRP A 37 15.52 1.44 5.27
N GLU A 38 16.79 1.17 5.55
CA GLU A 38 17.49 0.05 4.91
C GLU A 38 16.96 -1.27 5.41
N GLU A 39 16.76 -1.40 6.73
CA GLU A 39 16.16 -2.60 7.32
C GLU A 39 14.75 -2.84 6.76
N PHE A 40 13.94 -1.78 6.67
CA PHE A 40 12.60 -1.86 6.08
C PHE A 40 12.64 -2.36 4.63
N ARG A 41 13.49 -1.77 3.78
CA ARG A 41 13.62 -2.14 2.37
C ARG A 41 14.10 -3.58 2.21
N ALA A 42 15.10 -3.99 2.99
CA ALA A 42 15.58 -5.38 2.99
C ALA A 42 14.47 -6.37 3.38
N ALA A 43 13.64 -6.03 4.37
CA ALA A 43 12.48 -6.84 4.74
C ALA A 43 11.44 -6.94 3.62
N MET A 44 11.15 -5.83 2.92
CA MET A 44 10.22 -5.83 1.78
C MET A 44 10.67 -6.76 0.65
N VAL A 45 11.98 -6.81 0.37
CA VAL A 45 12.56 -7.71 -0.63
C VAL A 45 12.52 -9.16 -0.15
N ALA A 46 12.94 -9.43 1.10
CA ALA A 46 12.94 -10.77 1.68
C ALA A 46 11.54 -11.40 1.69
N GLU A 47 10.52 -10.58 1.95
CA GLU A 47 9.11 -10.99 1.96
C GLU A 47 8.42 -10.89 0.60
N ARG A 48 9.11 -10.40 -0.45
CA ARG A 48 8.57 -10.21 -1.80
C ARG A 48 7.30 -9.36 -1.81
N ARG A 49 7.33 -8.24 -1.10
CA ARG A 49 6.20 -7.29 -0.98
C ARG A 49 6.02 -6.50 -2.27
N LEU A 50 4.80 -6.05 -2.52
CA LEU A 50 4.41 -5.21 -3.65
C LEU A 50 3.39 -4.17 -3.21
N VAL A 51 3.19 -3.13 -4.01
CA VAL A 51 2.13 -2.14 -3.79
C VAL A 51 0.89 -2.52 -4.60
N VAL A 52 -0.26 -2.48 -3.92
CA VAL A 52 -1.58 -2.62 -4.52
C VAL A 52 -2.23 -1.24 -4.58
N ARG A 53 -2.62 -0.78 -5.77
CA ARG A 53 -3.45 0.42 -5.93
C ARG A 53 -4.87 -0.01 -6.28
N LEU A 54 -5.82 0.34 -5.42
CA LEU A 54 -7.23 0.01 -5.61
C LEU A 54 -8.01 1.26 -6.02
N ARG A 55 -8.48 1.30 -7.26
CA ARG A 55 -9.38 2.35 -7.73
C ARG A 55 -10.81 1.94 -7.44
N ALA A 56 -11.34 2.37 -6.29
CA ALA A 56 -12.73 2.08 -5.93
C ALA A 56 -13.71 2.74 -6.91
N GLU A 57 -14.54 1.93 -7.56
CA GLU A 57 -15.57 2.38 -8.50
C GLU A 57 -16.97 2.36 -7.89
N ARG A 58 -17.21 1.39 -6.98
CA ARG A 58 -18.49 1.21 -6.32
C ARG A 58 -18.28 0.97 -4.83
N GLY A 59 -19.11 1.63 -4.02
CA GLY A 59 -19.14 1.47 -2.58
C GLY A 59 -20.51 0.96 -2.13
N TYR A 60 -20.50 -0.07 -1.31
CA TYR A 60 -21.70 -0.66 -0.73
C TYR A 60 -21.56 -0.69 0.80
N GLY A 61 -22.60 -0.28 1.48
CA GLY A 61 -22.66 -0.35 2.94
C GLY A 61 -23.92 0.28 3.47
N TRP A 62 -24.37 -0.21 4.62
CA TRP A 62 -25.39 0.46 5.40
C TRP A 62 -24.71 1.55 6.24
N GLY A 63 -24.46 2.71 5.63
CA GLY A 63 -24.24 3.92 6.41
C GLY A 63 -25.55 4.20 7.13
N GLY A 64 -25.55 4.22 8.47
CA GLY A 64 -26.74 4.60 9.23
C GLY A 64 -27.38 5.85 8.61
N ARG A 65 -28.71 5.82 8.47
CA ARG A 65 -29.50 6.95 7.96
C ARG A 65 -29.00 8.27 8.58
N PRO A 66 -28.91 9.37 7.81
CA PRO A 66 -28.93 10.68 8.45
C PRO A 66 -30.26 10.76 9.25
N ASP A 67 -30.16 11.15 10.52
CA ASP A 67 -31.31 11.46 11.38
C ASP A 67 -32.19 12.53 10.69
N PRO A 68 -33.52 12.52 10.87
CA PRO A 68 -34.48 13.23 10.02
C PRO A 68 -34.37 14.76 10.05
#